data_AF-A0A1P9WVD1-F1
#
_entry.id   AF-A0A1P9WVD1-F1
#
_cell.length_a   1.000
_cell.length_b   1.000
_cell.length_c   1.000
_cell.angle_alpha   90.00
_cell.angle_beta   90.00
_cell.angle_gamma   90.00
#
_symmetry.space_group_name_H-M   'P 1'
#
loop_
_entity.id
_entity.type
_entity.pdbx_description
1 polymer ?
#
loop_
_entity_poly.entity_id
_entity_poly.type
_entity_poly.pdbx_seq_one_letter_code
_entity_poly.pdbx_strand_id
1 'polypeptide(L)'
;MKYIRVTEARHIGDYKVLIRFNDNTEQTIDFGPFLYEHPHPQYNRYRDLALFKTFTVEMGNLVWGENWDLIFPVEELHRGILKA
;
A
#
# COMPACT_ATOMS: atom_id res chain seq x y z
N MET A 1 -21.26 10.05 -5.46
CA MET A 1 -19.81 9.74 -5.47
C MET A 1 -19.65 8.24 -5.61
N LYS A 2 -18.78 7.78 -6.52
CA LYS A 2 -18.45 6.36 -6.66
C LYS A 2 -17.34 6.06 -5.64
N TYR A 3 -17.63 5.26 -4.62
CA TYR A 3 -16.64 4.87 -3.62
C TYR A 3 -15.62 3.91 -4.25
N ILE A 4 -14.33 4.20 -4.05
CA ILE A 4 -13.22 3.35 -4.48
C ILE A 4 -12.73 2.54 -3.28
N ARG A 5 -12.46 1.25 -3.50
CA ARG A 5 -11.82 0.35 -2.55
C ARG A 5 -10.84 -0.59 -3.22
N VAL A 6 -9.83 -1.01 -2.47
CA VAL A 6 -8.94 -2.10 -2.85
C VAL A 6 -9.73 -3.41 -2.79
N THR A 7 -9.66 -4.20 -3.85
CA THR A 7 -10.25 -5.54 -3.91
C THR A 7 -9.20 -6.63 -3.84
N GLU A 8 -8.03 -6.40 -4.45
CA GLU A 8 -6.91 -7.32 -4.45
C GLU A 8 -5.59 -6.54 -4.46
N ALA A 9 -4.55 -7.14 -3.89
CA ALA A 9 -3.20 -6.61 -3.94
C ALA A 9 -2.21 -7.77 -4.10
N ARG A 10 -1.17 -7.57 -4.92
CA ARG A 10 -0.14 -8.58 -5.20
C ARG A 10 1.24 -7.96 -5.20
N HIS A 11 2.17 -8.62 -4.51
CA HIS A 11 3.59 -8.26 -4.57
C HIS A 11 4.15 -8.67 -5.93
N ILE A 12 4.84 -7.75 -6.61
CA ILE A 12 5.35 -7.99 -7.98
C ILE A 12 6.88 -7.78 -8.10
N GLY A 13 7.58 -7.58 -6.98
CA GLY A 13 9.03 -7.35 -6.94
C GLY A 13 9.39 -6.14 -6.08
N ASP A 14 10.57 -6.15 -5.46
CA ASP A 14 11.06 -5.05 -4.60
C ASP A 14 9.98 -4.53 -3.64
N TYR A 15 9.79 -3.22 -3.56
CA TYR A 15 8.72 -2.57 -2.81
C TYR A 15 7.48 -2.28 -3.67
N LYS A 16 7.25 -3.05 -4.73
CA LYS A 16 6.15 -2.82 -5.68
C LYS A 16 4.96 -3.72 -5.42
N VAL A 17 3.78 -3.11 -5.43
CA VAL A 17 2.49 -3.79 -5.29
C VAL A 17 1.61 -3.42 -6.48
N LEU A 18 1.04 -4.44 -7.13
CA LEU A 18 -0.07 -4.30 -8.05
C LEU A 18 -1.37 -4.32 -7.24
N ILE A 19 -2.16 -3.26 -7.33
CA ILE A 19 -3.39 -3.05 -6.57
C ILE A 19 -4.55 -3.01 -7.56
N ARG A 20 -5.58 -3.82 -7.32
CA ARG A 20 -6.83 -3.84 -8.08
C ARG A 20 -7.94 -3.17 -7.28
N PHE A 21 -8.76 -2.38 -7.96
CA PHE A 21 -9.87 -1.64 -7.36
C PHE A 21 -11.24 -2.14 -7.83
N ASN A 22 -12.28 -1.78 -7.08
CA ASN A 22 -13.67 -2.15 -7.37
C ASN A 22 -14.27 -1.50 -8.64
N ASP A 23 -13.57 -0.57 -9.27
CA ASP A 23 -13.93 0.01 -10.57
C ASP A 23 -13.24 -0.70 -11.75
N ASN A 24 -12.57 -1.83 -11.49
CA ASN A 24 -11.77 -2.63 -12.43
C ASN A 24 -10.47 -1.95 -12.92
N THR A 25 -10.07 -0.84 -12.32
CA THR A 25 -8.74 -0.27 -12.56
C THR A 25 -7.69 -1.00 -11.73
N GLU A 26 -6.44 -0.87 -12.17
CA GLU A 26 -5.27 -1.43 -11.50
C GLU A 26 -4.17 -0.36 -11.45
N GLN A 27 -3.40 -0.36 -10.36
CA GLN A 27 -2.22 0.50 -10.21
C GLN A 27 -1.04 -0.30 -9.70
N THR A 28 0.11 -0.08 -10.32
CA THR A 28 1.40 -0.55 -9.80
C THR A 28 2.08 0.59 -9.09
N ILE A 29 2.34 0.43 -7.80
CA ILE A 29 2.95 1.47 -6.96
C ILE A 29 4.25 0.94 -6.38
N ASP A 30 5.30 1.75 -6.47
CA ASP A 30 6.57 1.52 -5.78
C ASP A 30 6.57 2.26 -4.44
N PHE A 31 6.50 1.50 -3.34
CA PHE A 31 6.52 2.02 -1.98
C PHE A 31 7.94 2.31 -1.48
N GLY A 32 8.97 1.90 -2.23
CA GLY A 32 10.36 2.05 -1.83
C GLY A 32 10.74 3.50 -1.51
N PRO A 33 10.56 4.45 -2.45
CA PRO A 33 10.87 5.85 -2.21
C PRO A 33 10.21 6.38 -0.93
N PHE A 34 8.91 6.11 -0.73
CA PHE A 34 8.19 6.54 0.48
C PHE A 34 8.83 6.00 1.76
N LEU A 35 9.12 4.70 1.81
CA LEU A 35 9.69 4.04 2.98
C LEU A 35 11.09 4.56 3.34
N TYR A 36 11.90 4.95 2.35
CA TYR A 36 13.27 5.43 2.58
C TYR A 36 13.35 6.95 2.79
N GLU A 37 12.55 7.75 2.09
CA GLU A 37 12.57 9.22 2.14
C GLU A 37 11.81 9.78 3.35
N HIS A 38 10.84 9.04 3.88
CA HIS A 38 10.04 9.46 5.04
C HIS A 38 10.25 8.50 6.21
N PRO A 39 11.38 8.57 6.94
CA PRO A 39 11.61 7.72 8.10
C PRO A 39 10.60 8.02 9.22
N HIS A 40 9.92 6.99 9.71
CA HIS A 40 9.08 7.09 10.90
C HIS A 40 9.20 5.81 11.74
N PRO A 41 9.37 5.91 13.08
CA PRO A 41 9.61 4.75 13.94
C PRO A 41 8.57 3.63 13.77
N GLN A 42 7.31 3.98 13.50
CA GLN A 42 6.21 3.02 13.41
C GLN A 42 6.30 2.09 12.18
N TYR A 43 6.72 2.62 11.02
CA TYR A 43 6.71 1.90 9.75
C TYR A 43 8.09 1.67 9.13
N ASN A 44 9.18 2.16 9.76
CA ASN A 44 10.56 1.86 9.36
C ASN A 44 10.86 0.35 9.29
N ARG A 45 10.13 -0.46 10.05
CA ARG A 45 10.25 -1.93 10.00
C ARG A 45 9.95 -2.50 8.60
N TYR A 46 9.09 -1.84 7.82
CA TYR A 46 8.74 -2.27 6.47
C TYR A 46 9.82 -1.94 5.43
N ARG A 47 10.97 -1.36 5.83
CA ARG A 47 12.21 -1.36 5.03
C ARG A 47 12.91 -2.72 5.01
N ASP A 48 12.44 -3.66 5.82
CA ASP A 48 12.70 -5.08 5.62
C ASP A 48 11.68 -5.62 4.62
N LEU A 49 12.18 -6.12 3.48
CA LEU A 49 11.34 -6.64 2.41
C LEU A 49 10.46 -7.81 2.85
N ALA A 50 10.90 -8.63 3.81
CA ALA A 50 10.10 -9.72 4.34
C ALA A 50 8.88 -9.19 5.11
N LEU A 51 9.06 -8.12 5.89
CA LEU A 51 7.98 -7.44 6.61
C LEU A 51 7.09 -6.65 5.66
N PHE A 52 7.65 -6.05 4.60
CA PHE A 52 6.85 -5.37 3.59
C PHE A 52 5.88 -6.32 2.88
N LYS A 53 6.29 -7.57 2.63
CA LYS A 53 5.44 -8.55 1.94
C LYS A 53 4.24 -9.02 2.74
N THR A 54 4.12 -8.67 4.02
CA THR A 54 3.03 -9.12 4.89
C THR A 54 1.77 -8.27 4.80
N PHE A 55 1.64 -7.39 3.80
CA PHE A 55 0.43 -6.59 3.63
C PHE A 55 -0.81 -7.47 3.43
N THR A 56 -1.95 -6.95 3.86
CA THR A 56 -3.26 -7.55 3.66
C THR A 56 -4.23 -6.54 3.09
N VAL A 57 -5.30 -7.05 2.48
CA VAL A 57 -6.45 -6.23 2.08
C VAL A 57 -7.53 -6.37 3.14
N GLU A 58 -7.85 -5.28 3.83
CA GLU A 58 -8.81 -5.26 4.92
C GLU A 58 -9.80 -4.10 4.78
N MET A 59 -11.10 -4.42 4.83
CA MET A 59 -12.19 -3.45 4.71
C MET A 59 -12.03 -2.45 3.54
N GLY A 60 -11.46 -2.91 2.42
CA GLY A 60 -11.25 -2.08 1.23
C GLY A 60 -9.96 -1.27 1.22
N ASN A 61 -9.05 -1.48 2.16
CA ASN A 61 -7.75 -0.81 2.27
C ASN A 61 -6.60 -1.80 2.07
N LEU A 62 -5.43 -1.27 1.71
CA LEU A 62 -4.16 -1.98 1.77
C LEU A 62 -3.45 -1.61 3.07
N VAL A 63 -3.20 -2.59 3.94
CA VAL A 63 -2.69 -2.37 5.30
C VAL A 63 -1.49 -3.26 5.60
N TRP A 64 -0.61 -2.80 6.49
CA TRP A 64 0.48 -3.60 7.06
C TRP A 64 0.41 -3.59 8.59
N GLY A 65 0.85 -4.70 9.18
CA GLY A 65 1.01 -4.86 10.62
C GLY A 65 -0.29 -5.03 11.39
N GLU A 66 -0.17 -5.03 12.71
CA GLU A 66 -1.32 -5.09 13.61
C GLU A 66 -1.93 -3.68 13.74
N ASN A 67 -3.26 -3.60 13.86
CA ASN A 67 -3.99 -2.33 14.00
C ASN A 67 -3.68 -1.29 12.91
N TRP A 68 -3.34 -1.75 11.70
CA TRP A 68 -3.02 -0.90 10.55
C TRP A 68 -1.85 0.07 10.81
N ASP A 69 -0.75 -0.47 11.34
CA ASP A 69 0.53 0.23 11.55
C ASP A 69 0.97 1.10 10.36
N LEU A 70 0.69 0.65 9.15
CA LEU A 70 0.84 1.42 7.92
C LEU A 70 -0.40 1.23 7.05
N ILE A 71 -1.00 2.34 6.63
CA ILE A 71 -2.16 2.40 5.76
C ILE A 71 -2.07 3.67 4.92
N PHE A 72 -2.54 3.61 3.69
CA PHE A 72 -2.58 4.76 2.77
C PHE A 72 -4.03 5.06 2.37
N PRO A 73 -4.39 6.33 2.15
CA PRO A 73 -5.69 6.67 1.60
C PRO A 73 -5.91 5.96 0.26
N VAL A 74 -7.07 5.33 0.09
CA VAL A 74 -7.38 4.56 -1.12
C VAL A 74 -7.37 5.44 -2.36
N GLU A 75 -7.77 6.70 -2.23
CA GLU A 75 -7.75 7.69 -3.31
C GLU A 75 -6.32 8.01 -3.79
N GLU A 76 -5.33 7.95 -2.90
CA GLU A 76 -3.92 8.14 -3.25
C GLU A 76 -3.40 6.92 -4.02
N LEU A 77 -3.69 5.71 -3.52
CA LEU A 77 -3.37 4.46 -4.20
C LEU A 77 -4.00 4.39 -5.59
N HIS A 78 -5.28 4.79 -5.71
CA HIS A 78 -6.00 4.80 -6.99
C HIS A 78 -5.38 5.76 -8.00
N ARG A 79 -4.82 6.88 -7.54
CA ARG A 79 -4.07 7.83 -8.37
C ARG A 79 -2.63 7.41 -8.65
N GLY A 80 -2.13 6.37 -7.97
CA GLY A 80 -0.73 5.93 -8.07
C GLY A 80 0.23 6.91 -7.41
N ILE A 81 -0.22 7.67 -6.40
CA ILE A 81 0.59 8.67 -5.70
C ILE A 81 0.72 8.22 -4.24
N LEU A 82 1.90 8.38 -3.65
CA LEU A 82 2.13 8.24 -2.21
C LEU A 82 2.58 9.59 -1.70
N LYS A 83 1.81 10.20 -0.78
CA LYS A 83 2.21 11.46 -0.13
C LYS A 83 2.73 11.19 1.28
N ALA A 84 3.71 12.00 1.67
CA ALA A 84 4.23 12.07 3.03
C ALA A 84 3.40 12.95 3.95
#